data_AF-A0A7S8E8Z7-F1
#
_entry.id   AF-A0A7S8E8Z7-F1
#
_cell.length_a   1.000
_cell.length_b   1.000
_cell.length_c   1.000
_cell.angle_alpha   90.00
_cell.angle_beta   90.00
_cell.angle_gamma   90.00
#
_symmetry.space_group_name_H-M   'P 1'
#
loop_
_entity.id
_entity.type
_entity.pdbx_description
1 polymer ?
#
loop_
_entity_poly.entity_id
_entity_poly.type
_entity_poly.pdbx_seq_one_letter_code
_entity_poly.pdbx_strand_id
1 'polypeptide(L)'
;MTSAAAAEFAEAVLKHAGVTEMAGAGIHIVRVQLIQNDPSSRVLQLPDPNLSRIADKIIFGTGDKLGIKTMTGDTTFVKHAKSNGVILDVYEHSPARFRGV
;
A
#
# COMPACT_ATOMS: atom_id res chain seq x y z
N MET A 1 -1.11 8.64 -2.68
CA MET A 1 -1.61 7.25 -2.57
C MET A 1 -1.70 6.68 -3.98
N THR A 2 -1.17 5.50 -4.25
CA THR A 2 -1.29 4.88 -5.58
C THR A 2 -2.73 4.48 -5.86
N SER A 3 -3.14 4.34 -7.12
CA SER A 3 -4.51 3.93 -7.44
C SER A 3 -4.83 2.51 -6.96
N ALA A 4 -3.84 1.60 -6.93
CA ALA A 4 -4.00 0.29 -6.29
C ALA A 4 -4.29 0.41 -4.78
N ALA A 5 -3.50 1.20 -4.05
CA ALA A 5 -3.71 1.39 -2.60
C ALA A 5 -5.04 2.10 -2.30
N ALA A 6 -5.47 3.03 -3.15
CA ALA A 6 -6.74 3.72 -2.99
C ALA A 6 -7.93 2.76 -3.17
N ALA A 7 -7.85 1.81 -4.11
CA ALA A 7 -8.88 0.79 -4.30
C ALA A 7 -8.97 -0.14 -3.08
N GLU A 8 -7.85 -0.66 -2.59
CA GLU A 8 -7.83 -1.50 -1.38
C GLU A 8 -8.33 -0.75 -0.13
N PHE A 9 -7.94 0.52 0.02
CA PHE A 9 -8.42 1.37 1.10
C PHE A 9 -9.94 1.54 1.05
N ALA A 10 -10.49 1.88 -0.12
CA ALA A 10 -11.92 2.05 -0.28
C ALA A 10 -12.70 0.76 -0.01
N GLU A 11 -12.22 -0.38 -0.50
CA GLU A 11 -12.81 -1.69 -0.25
C GLU A 11 -12.81 -2.04 1.24
N ALA A 12 -11.69 -1.82 1.93
CA ALA A 12 -11.56 -2.10 3.35
C ALA A 12 -12.49 -1.21 4.19
N VAL A 13 -12.58 0.08 3.87
CA VAL A 13 -13.51 1.02 4.54
C VAL A 13 -14.95 0.56 4.34
N LEU A 14 -15.36 0.20 3.12
CA LEU A 14 -16.72 -0.26 2.83
C LEU A 14 -17.08 -1.55 3.59
N LYS A 15 -16.11 -2.45 3.78
CA LYS A 15 -16.33 -3.74 4.43
C LYS A 15 -16.31 -3.68 5.97
N HIS A 16 -15.53 -2.77 6.55
CA HIS A 16 -15.15 -2.87 7.96
C HIS A 16 -15.37 -1.62 8.80
N ALA A 17 -15.51 -0.43 8.19
CA ALA A 17 -15.56 0.82 8.94
C ALA A 17 -16.93 1.06 9.60
N GLY A 18 -16.91 1.58 10.83
CA GLY A 18 -18.08 2.22 11.45
C GLY A 18 -18.33 3.63 10.91
N VAL A 19 -19.42 4.28 11.32
CA VAL A 19 -19.80 5.63 10.83
C VAL A 19 -18.69 6.66 11.05
N THR A 20 -18.06 6.64 12.22
CA THR A 20 -16.95 7.55 12.56
C THR A 20 -15.75 7.33 11.64
N GLU A 21 -15.41 6.07 11.39
CA GLU A 21 -14.26 5.67 10.57
C GLU A 21 -14.51 5.96 9.08
N MET A 22 -15.73 5.77 8.60
CA MET A 22 -16.13 6.17 7.24
C MET A 22 -16.00 7.68 7.04
N ALA A 23 -16.45 8.49 8.00
CA ALA A 23 -16.29 9.96 7.94
C ALA A 23 -14.81 10.36 7.92
N GLY A 24 -13.99 9.75 8.78
CA GLY A 24 -12.54 9.96 8.80
C GLY A 24 -11.87 9.57 7.47
N ALA A 25 -12.27 8.44 6.89
CA ALA A 25 -11.78 7.98 5.59
C ALA A 25 -12.13 8.95 4.45
N GLY A 26 -13.35 9.49 4.45
CA GLY A 26 -13.78 10.52 3.50
C GLY A 26 -12.94 11.81 3.60
N ILE A 27 -12.60 12.25 4.81
CA ILE A 27 -11.70 13.39 5.00
C ILE A 27 -10.28 13.06 4.53
N HIS A 28 -9.80 11.84 4.80
CA HIS A 28 -8.47 11.39 4.41
C HIS A 28 -8.31 11.37 2.89
N ILE A 29 -9.27 10.81 2.15
CA ILE A 29 -9.15 10.66 0.68
C ILE A 29 -9.08 12.01 -0.04
N VAL A 30 -9.75 13.04 0.49
CA VAL A 30 -9.71 14.41 -0.08
C VAL A 30 -8.36 15.10 0.14
N ARG A 31 -7.57 14.67 1.14
CA ARG A 31 -6.27 15.26 1.48
C ARG A 31 -5.09 14.58 0.81
N VAL A 32 -5.28 13.43 0.18
CA VAL A 32 -4.21 12.68 -0.48
C VAL A 32 -4.27 12.87 -1.99
N GLN A 33 -3.11 13.04 -2.62
CA GLN A 33 -3.00 13.01 -4.06
C GLN A 33 -3.05 11.56 -4.56
N LEU A 34 -3.89 11.30 -5.56
CA LEU A 34 -3.90 10.02 -6.28
C LEU A 34 -2.75 9.98 -7.29
N ILE A 35 -1.96 8.91 -7.22
CA ILE A 35 -0.83 8.65 -8.10
C ILE A 35 -1.19 7.45 -8.99
N GLN A 36 -1.04 7.58 -10.30
CA GLN A 36 -1.26 6.47 -11.22
C GLN A 36 -0.24 5.36 -10.97
N ASN A 37 -0.68 4.12 -11.10
CA ASN A 37 0.18 2.95 -10.95
C ASN A 37 1.26 2.95 -12.04
N ASP A 38 2.52 3.05 -11.62
CA ASP A 38 3.68 3.01 -12.52
C ASP A 38 4.86 2.37 -11.80
N PRO A 39 4.82 1.04 -11.59
CA PRO A 39 5.81 0.38 -10.76
C PRO A 39 7.16 0.19 -11.46
N SER A 40 8.23 0.23 -10.67
CA SER A 40 9.58 -0.05 -11.15
C SER A 40 9.73 -1.52 -11.59
N SER A 41 10.55 -1.74 -12.62
CA SER A 41 10.78 -3.08 -13.15
C SER A 41 11.42 -4.01 -12.10
N ARG A 42 12.31 -3.48 -11.25
CA ARG A 42 12.99 -4.27 -10.21
C ARG A 42 12.04 -4.83 -9.16
N VAL A 43 10.96 -4.10 -8.83
CA VAL A 43 9.95 -4.57 -7.88
C VAL A 43 8.96 -5.52 -8.56
N LEU A 44 8.56 -5.24 -9.80
CA LEU A 44 7.69 -6.13 -10.58
C LEU A 44 8.29 -7.54 -10.77
N GLN A 45 9.61 -7.61 -10.97
CA GLN A 45 10.36 -8.85 -11.21
C GLN A 45 10.60 -9.70 -9.96
N LEU A 46 10.24 -9.22 -8.76
CA LEU A 46 10.37 -10.02 -7.53
C LEU A 46 9.61 -11.35 -7.67
N PRO A 47 10.14 -12.48 -7.16
CA PRO A 47 9.43 -13.76 -7.22
C PRO A 47 8.05 -13.69 -6.56
N ASP A 48 7.00 -14.14 -7.23
CA ASP A 48 5.65 -14.21 -6.66
C ASP A 48 4.85 -15.33 -7.35
N PRO A 49 5.17 -16.61 -7.07
CA PRO A 49 4.68 -17.74 -7.84
C PRO A 49 3.15 -17.91 -7.79
N ASN A 50 2.51 -17.39 -6.75
CA ASN A 50 1.06 -17.46 -6.57
C ASN A 50 0.33 -16.16 -6.94
N LEU A 51 1.06 -15.16 -7.47
CA LEU A 51 0.55 -13.83 -7.81
C LEU A 51 -0.18 -13.12 -6.65
N SER A 52 0.10 -13.52 -5.40
CA SER A 52 -0.61 -13.04 -4.23
C SER A 52 -0.12 -11.67 -3.74
N ARG A 53 0.95 -11.14 -4.34
CA ARG A 53 1.60 -9.87 -3.98
C ARG A 53 1.55 -8.87 -5.14
N ILE A 54 0.66 -9.07 -6.10
CA ILE A 54 0.58 -8.19 -7.27
C ILE A 54 0.28 -6.74 -6.88
N ALA A 55 -0.64 -6.54 -5.91
CA ALA A 55 -0.96 -5.22 -5.39
C ALA A 55 0.24 -4.59 -4.67
N ASP A 56 0.90 -5.34 -3.78
CA ASP A 56 2.12 -4.88 -3.12
C ASP A 56 3.20 -4.48 -4.13
N LYS A 57 3.45 -5.30 -5.16
CA LYS A 57 4.41 -4.97 -6.22
C LYS A 57 4.06 -3.67 -6.93
N ILE A 58 2.79 -3.42 -7.18
CA ILE A 58 2.33 -2.17 -7.81
C ILE A 58 2.53 -0.98 -6.85
N ILE A 59 2.13 -1.11 -5.60
CA ILE A 59 2.17 -0.03 -4.60
C ILE A 59 3.63 0.35 -4.30
N PHE A 60 4.42 -0.61 -3.81
CA PHE A 60 5.82 -0.40 -3.46
C PHE A 60 6.68 -0.11 -4.70
N GLY A 61 6.37 -0.74 -5.83
CA GLY A 61 7.08 -0.48 -7.09
C GLY A 61 6.86 0.94 -7.60
N THR A 62 5.66 1.50 -7.43
CA THR A 62 5.38 2.88 -7.86
C THR A 62 6.12 3.87 -6.96
N GLY A 63 6.11 3.66 -5.64
CA GLY A 63 6.89 4.47 -4.70
C GLY A 63 8.39 4.40 -5.00
N ASP A 64 8.87 3.19 -5.30
CA ASP A 64 10.25 2.95 -5.69
C ASP A 64 10.65 3.70 -6.98
N LYS A 65 9.82 3.62 -8.03
CA LYS A 65 10.10 4.29 -9.31
C LYS A 65 10.18 5.82 -9.15
N LEU A 66 9.32 6.38 -8.30
CA LEU A 66 9.27 7.81 -8.02
C LEU A 66 10.34 8.28 -7.04
N GLY A 67 11.09 7.37 -6.40
CA GLY A 67 12.08 7.71 -5.37
C GLY A 67 11.44 8.32 -4.11
N ILE A 68 10.20 7.93 -3.79
CA ILE A 68 9.45 8.44 -2.62
C ILE A 68 9.28 7.36 -1.55
N LYS A 69 9.24 7.80 -0.29
CA LYS A 69 9.04 6.91 0.85
C LYS A 69 7.63 6.34 0.88
N THR A 70 7.51 5.00 0.93
CA THR A 70 6.22 4.32 1.03
C THR A 70 5.88 4.05 2.50
N MET A 71 4.70 4.46 2.95
CA MET A 71 4.24 4.18 4.32
C MET A 71 3.47 2.85 4.36
N THR A 72 3.77 1.99 5.33
CA THR A 72 3.09 0.68 5.48
C THR A 72 2.97 0.24 6.95
N GLY A 73 1.87 -0.44 7.26
CA GLY A 73 1.71 -1.22 8.49
C GLY A 73 2.07 -2.70 8.30
N ASP A 74 2.10 -3.19 7.06
CA ASP A 74 2.49 -4.57 6.73
C ASP A 74 3.93 -4.59 6.20
N THR A 75 4.81 -5.25 6.96
CA THR A 75 6.24 -5.36 6.67
C THR A 75 6.59 -6.65 5.92
N THR A 76 5.61 -7.51 5.66
CA THR A 76 5.82 -8.81 5.02
C THR A 76 6.39 -8.65 3.61
N PHE A 77 5.82 -7.73 2.82
CA PHE A 77 6.33 -7.44 1.49
C PHE A 77 7.71 -6.77 1.51
N VAL A 78 7.96 -5.86 2.47
CA VAL A 78 9.27 -5.20 2.63
C VAL A 78 10.37 -6.22 2.90
N LYS A 79 10.10 -7.17 3.81
CA LYS A 79 11.02 -8.28 4.11
C LYS A 79 11.24 -9.18 2.89
N HIS A 80 10.17 -9.48 2.16
CA HIS A 80 10.24 -10.26 0.92
C HIS A 80 11.07 -9.57 -0.17
N ALA A 81 10.91 -8.26 -0.38
CA ALA A 81 11.72 -7.50 -1.32
C ALA A 81 13.19 -7.54 -0.89
N LYS A 82 13.47 -7.30 0.40
CA LYS A 82 14.81 -7.31 0.97
C LYS A 82 15.50 -8.67 0.81
N SER A 83 14.80 -9.78 1.07
CA SER A 83 15.37 -11.13 0.90
C SER A 83 15.72 -11.46 -0.56
N ASN A 84 15.14 -10.73 -1.51
CA ASN A 84 15.40 -10.84 -2.94
C ASN A 84 16.31 -9.71 -3.47
N GLY A 85 17.05 -9.03 -2.59
CA GLY A 85 18.04 -8.01 -2.97
C GLY A 85 17.48 -6.63 -3.32
N VAL A 86 16.18 -6.39 -3.10
CA VAL A 86 15.54 -5.09 -3.36
C VAL A 86 15.29 -4.37 -2.03
N ILE A 87 16.07 -3.32 -1.78
CA ILE A 87 15.87 -2.43 -0.64
C ILE A 87 14.90 -1.31 -1.07
N LEU A 88 13.81 -1.14 -0.33
CA LEU A 88 12.77 -0.14 -0.55
C LEU A 88 12.88 0.96 0.50
N ASP A 89 12.62 2.22 0.12
CA ASP A 89 12.50 3.32 1.08
C ASP A 89 11.09 3.32 1.69
N VAL A 90 11.00 2.91 2.96
CA VAL A 90 9.73 2.72 3.65
C VAL A 90 9.67 3.43 4.99
N TYR A 91 8.48 3.88 5.36
CA TYR A 91 8.12 4.24 6.73
C TYR A 91 7.20 3.16 7.30
N GLU A 92 7.73 2.37 8.22
CA GLU A 92 6.96 1.33 8.90
C GLU A 92 6.25 1.93 10.12
N HIS A 93 4.93 1.75 10.19
CA HIS A 93 4.14 2.11 11.37
C HIS A 93 3.48 0.87 11.97
N SER A 94 3.09 0.95 13.24
CA SER A 94 2.33 -0.15 13.86
C SER A 94 0.97 -0.31 13.16
N PRO A 95 0.54 -1.55 12.85
CA PRO A 95 -0.79 -1.81 12.32
C PRO A 95 -1.88 -1.28 13.23
N ALA A 96 -2.95 -0.75 12.64
CA ALA A 96 -4.18 -0.42 13.33
C ALA A 96 -5.34 -1.18 12.67
N ARG A 97 -6.38 -1.47 13.45
CA ARG A 97 -7.59 -2.16 12.97
C ARG A 97 -8.77 -1.19 13.02
N PHE A 98 -9.73 -1.40 12.12
CA PHE A 98 -11.05 -0.80 12.26
C PHE A 98 -11.67 -1.23 13.60
N ARG A 99 -12.32 -0.29 14.27
CA ARG A 99 -13.07 -0.52 15.50
C ARG A 99 -14.52 -0.84 15.22
N GLY A 100 -15.05 -0.46 14.05
CA GLY A 100 -16.41 -0.76 13.62
C GLY A 100 -17.50 -0.02 14.41
N VAL A 101 -17.13 0.99 15.19
CA VAL A 101 -18.00 1.78 16.07
C VAL A 101 -18.07 3.25 15.63
#